data_AF-A0A8J6Y2I0-F1
#
_entry.id   AF-A0A8J6Y2I0-F1
#
_cell.length_a   1.000
_cell.length_b   1.000
_cell.length_c   1.000
_cell.angle_alpha   90.00
_cell.angle_beta   90.00
_cell.angle_gamma   90.00
#
_symmetry.space_group_name_H-M   'P 1'
#
loop_
_entity.id
_entity.type
_entity.pdbx_description
1 polymer ?
#
loop_
_entity_poly.entity_id
_entity_poly.type
_entity_poly.pdbx_seq_one_letter_code
_entity_poly.pdbx_strand_id
1 'polypeptide(L)' 'MHEVRIRIQLDHTRFCALEEEARHRGVKLESIVEGFIHGLIRELDRDEMEGTDHPIIPS' A
#
# COMPACT_ATOMS: atom_id res chain seq x y z
N MET A 1 -9.52 -8.86 16.07
CA MET A 1 -9.11 -8.71 14.65
C MET A 1 -9.89 -7.54 14.09
N HIS A 2 -9.21 -6.52 13.60
CA HIS A 2 -9.84 -5.36 12.99
C HIS A 2 -9.69 -5.46 11.47
N GLU A 3 -10.78 -5.24 10.73
CA GLU A 3 -10.79 -5.24 9.26
C GLU A 3 -10.85 -3.79 8.78
N VAL A 4 -9.96 -3.42 7.86
CA VAL A 4 -9.97 -2.12 7.20
C VAL A 4 -10.28 -2.34 5.72
N ARG A 5 -11.27 -1.62 5.20
CA ARG A 5 -11.60 -1.64 3.76
C ARG A 5 -11.08 -0.38 3.09
N ILE A 6 -10.39 -0.58 1.97
CA ILE A 6 -9.75 0.50 1.22
C ILE A 6 -10.32 0.49 -0.19
N ARG A 7 -10.69 1.67 -0.72
CA ARG A 7 -11.03 1.86 -2.13
C ARG A 7 -10.01 2.80 -2.73
N ILE A 8 -9.41 2.38 -3.84
CA ILE A 8 -8.39 3.14 -4.55
C ILE A 8 -8.85 3.26 -6.00
N GLN A 9 -8.79 4.47 -6.56
CA GLN A 9 -8.96 4.68 -7.99
C GLN A 9 -7.60 4.63 -8.66
N LEU A 10 -7.45 3.73 -9.62
CA LEU A 10 -6.26 3.59 -10.44
C LEU A 10 -6.62 3.93 -11.88
N ASP A 11 -5.69 4.55 -12.59
CA ASP A 11 -5.77 4.59 -14.04
C ASP A 11 -5.62 3.17 -14.63
N HIS A 12 -6.05 3.01 -15.88
CA HIS A 12 -6.06 1.72 -16.55
C HIS A 12 -4.66 1.10 -16.66
N THR A 13 -3.65 1.90 -16.96
CA THR A 13 -2.27 1.43 -17.14
C THR A 13 -1.72 0.84 -15.86
N ARG A 14 -1.90 1.54 -14.72
CA ARG A 14 -1.45 1.08 -13.40
C ARG A 14 -2.20 -0.17 -12.96
N PHE A 15 -3.51 -0.21 -13.22
CA PHE A 15 -4.31 -1.39 -12.90
C PHE A 15 -3.80 -2.63 -13.66
N CYS A 16 -3.59 -2.52 -14.97
CA CYS A 16 -3.09 -3.64 -15.77
C CYS A 16 -1.70 -4.11 -15.32
N ALA A 17 -0.78 -3.18 -15.02
CA ALA A 17 0.54 -3.54 -14.53
C ALA A 17 0.48 -4.35 -13.22
N LEU A 18 -0.39 -3.96 -12.29
CA LEU A 18 -0.56 -4.69 -11.03
C LEU A 18 -1.24 -6.06 -11.22
N GLU A 19 -2.22 -6.16 -12.12
CA GLU A 19 -2.83 -7.46 -12.46
C GLU A 19 -1.81 -8.42 -13.10
N GLU A 20 -0.97 -7.92 -14.00
CA GLU A 20 0.08 -8.72 -14.63
C GLU A 20 1.09 -9.23 -13.60
N GLU A 21 1.51 -8.38 -12.66
CA GLU A 21 2.42 -8.74 -11.58
C GLU A 21 1.79 -9.79 -10.64
N ALA A 22 0.53 -9.61 -10.27
CA ALA A 22 -0.20 -10.57 -9.44
C ALA A 22 -0.29 -11.94 -10.12
N ARG A 23 -0.60 -11.95 -11.42
CA ARG A 23 -0.62 -13.15 -12.25
C ARG A 23 0.76 -13.80 -12.34
N HIS A 24 1.82 -13.00 -12.55
CA HIS A 24 3.19 -13.50 -12.65
C HIS A 24 3.64 -14.19 -11.35
N ARG A 25 3.26 -13.64 -10.19
CA ARG A 25 3.56 -14.20 -8.87
C ARG A 25 2.61 -15.31 -8.43
N GLY A 26 1.53 -15.55 -9.17
CA GLY A 26 0.50 -16.54 -8.79
C GLY A 26 -0.28 -16.15 -7.53
N VAL A 27 -0.44 -14.85 -7.26
CA VAL A 27 -1.15 -14.32 -6.09
C VAL A 27 -2.32 -13.44 -6.51
N LYS A 28 -3.16 -13.09 -5.56
CA LYS A 28 -4.26 -12.14 -5.78
C LYS A 28 -3.73 -10.71 -5.88
N LEU A 29 -4.41 -9.87 -6.66
CA LEU A 29 -4.10 -8.44 -6.78
C LEU A 29 -4.12 -7.76 -5.40
N GLU A 30 -5.08 -8.12 -4.56
CA GLU A 30 -5.22 -7.62 -3.19
C GLU A 30 -3.97 -7.90 -2.36
N SER A 31 -3.32 -9.05 -2.53
CA SER A 31 -2.08 -9.38 -1.82
C SER A 31 -0.90 -8.50 -2.24
N ILE A 32 -0.85 -8.09 -3.51
CA ILE A 32 0.13 -7.11 -3.98
C ILE A 32 -0.12 -5.75 -3.30
N VAL A 33 -1.38 -5.30 -3.26
CA VAL A 33 -1.77 -4.03 -2.63
C VAL A 33 -1.53 -4.04 -1.12
N GLU A 34 -1.85 -5.14 -0.43
CA GLU A 34 -1.54 -5.34 0.99
C GLU A 34 -0.02 -5.23 1.25
N GLY A 35 0.79 -5.85 0.39
CA GLY A 35 2.26 -5.74 0.47
C GLY A 35 2.74 -4.29 0.35
N PHE A 36 2.19 -3.53 -0.59
CA PHE A 36 2.49 -2.10 -0.73
C PHE A 36 2.11 -1.29 0.50
N ILE A 37 0.92 -1.53 1.06
CA ILE A 37 0.44 -0.82 2.26
C ILE A 37 1.33 -1.13 3.47
N HIS A 38 1.69 -2.40 3.69
CA HIS A 38 2.62 -2.76 4.76
C HIS A 38 4.01 -2.15 4.57
N GLY A 39 4.47 -2.02 3.32
CA GLY A 39 5.70 -1.31 2.99
C GLY A 39 5.63 0.15 3.43
N LEU A 40 4.59 0.86 3.01
CA LEU A 40 4.38 2.27 3.37
C LEU A 40 4.29 2.47 4.89
N ILE A 41 3.54 1.63 5.60
CA ILE A 41 3.43 1.73 7.07
C ILE A 41 4.81 1.59 7.72
N ARG A 42 5.64 0.64 7.28
CA ARG A 42 6.99 0.47 7.83
C ARG A 42 7.91 1.65 7.53
N GLU A 43 7.78 2.26 6.35
CA GLU A 43 8.53 3.46 6.01
C GLU A 43 8.10 4.62 6.90
N LEU A 44 6.80 4.79 7.11
CA LEU A 44 6.26 5.81 8.01
C LEU A 44 6.71 5.61 9.47
N ASP A 45 6.65 4.38 9.98
CA ASP A 45 7.13 4.06 11.33
C ASP A 45 8.61 4.41 11.49
N ARG A 46 9.42 4.14 10.45
CA ARG A 46 10.84 4.50 10.44
C ARG A 46 11.03 6.01 10.42
N ASP A 47 10.31 6.72 9.55
CA ASP A 47 10.44 8.17 9.42
C ASP A 47 9.99 8.91 10.70
N GLU A 48 8.99 8.38 11.41
CA GLU A 48 8.59 8.85 12.74
C GLU A 48 9.69 8.60 13.78
N MET A 49 10.27 7.39 13.80
CA MET A 49 11.39 7.06 14.71
C MET A 49 12.65 7.92 14.45
N GLU A 50 12.91 8.27 13.19
CA GLU A 50 14.05 9.09 12.78
C GLU A 50 13.82 10.61 13.00
N GLY A 51 12.61 11.01 13.45
CA GLY A 51 12.31 12.39 13.83
C GLY A 51 12.03 13.32 12.66
N THR A 52 11.68 12.78 11.50
CA THR A 52 11.18 13.56 10.36
C THR A 52 9.69 13.87 10.58
N ASP A 53 9.41 14.85 11.45
CA ASP A 53 8.07 15.32 11.80
C ASP A 53 7.30 15.85 10.57
N HIS A 54 6.63 14.96 9.84
CA HIS A 54 5.55 15.29 8.93
C HIS A 54 4.30 14.47 9.30
N PRO A 55 3.51 14.94 10.28
CA PRO A 55 2.27 14.27 10.64
C PRO A 55 1.32 14.26 9.45
N ILE A 56 0.88 13.06 9.07
CA ILE A 56 -0.13 12.82 8.01
C ILE A 56 -1.54 13.07 8.56
N ILE A 57 -1.71 13.04 9.89
CA ILE A 57 -2.98 13.32 10.55
C ILE A 57 -3.15 14.84 10.63
N PRO A 58 -4.15 15.44 9.94
CA PRO A 58 -4.45 16.84 10.15
C PRO A 58 -4.92 17.03 11.61
N SER A 59 -4.31 17.98 12.31
CA SER A 59 -4.79 18.47 13.61
C SER A 59 -6.17 19.10 13.50
#